data_AF-A0A1F4N1Z5-F1
#
_entry.id   AF-A0A1F4N1Z5-F1
#
_cell.length_a   1.000
_cell.length_b   1.000
_cell.length_c   1.000
_cell.angle_alpha   90.00
_cell.angle_beta   90.00
_cell.angle_gamma   90.00
#
_symmetry.space_group_name_H-M   'P 1'
#
loop_
_entity.id
_entity.type
_entity.pdbx_description
1 polymer ?
#
loop_
_entity_poly.entity_id
_entity_poly.type
_entity_poly.pdbx_seq_one_letter_code
_entity_poly.pdbx_strand_id
1 'polypeptide(L)'
;MKNVMACVDAQGNPAAVCDGAIWAAKALGASLTFLHVLDRHPEKAPQSDFSGQIGLGAQEGLLSELAELDARRSVLAQEQGRQILEGMRQRATADGVSEVQIRQRHGELVESVVDLEAEVTLTVMGRHDHATVAGRHLDHHVERVIRSTAKPVLSIPGQTFETPRSFALAFDGSDTARRMLGQVGQSVWLKALACTLVFVGSLDAAMQAELDAATAQLRTQGFTVGIAVLEGSVERVLPQHLSAQGLGMLVMGAYGHSRIRQLIVGSSTTALLRTSSVPVLVLR
;
A
#
# COMPACT_ATOMS: atom_id res chain seq x y z
N MET A 1 19.35 10.19 3.58
CA MET A 1 19.21 9.67 2.20
C MET A 1 17.77 9.20 2.00
N LYS A 2 17.18 9.35 0.81
CA LYS A 2 15.80 8.88 0.56
C LYS A 2 15.83 7.37 0.34
N ASN A 3 14.89 6.65 0.96
CA ASN A 3 14.77 5.20 0.80
C ASN A 3 13.32 4.84 0.49
N VAL A 4 13.12 4.04 -0.56
CA VAL A 4 11.85 3.38 -0.85
C VAL A 4 11.91 1.99 -0.25
N MET A 5 10.91 1.60 0.53
CA MET A 5 10.81 0.26 1.09
C MET A 5 9.66 -0.48 0.42
N ALA A 6 9.92 -1.62 -0.18
CA ALA A 6 8.90 -2.48 -0.78
C ALA A 6 8.65 -3.70 0.10
N CYS A 7 7.43 -3.85 0.60
CA CYS A 7 7.03 -5.05 1.35
C CYS A 7 6.58 -6.12 0.35
N VAL A 8 7.29 -7.23 0.34
CA VAL A 8 7.09 -8.33 -0.61
C VAL A 8 6.56 -9.55 0.13
N ASP A 9 5.47 -10.10 -0.39
CA ASP A 9 4.90 -11.38 0.06
C ASP A 9 4.90 -12.35 -1.12
N ALA A 10 5.20 -13.62 -0.83
CA ALA A 10 5.15 -14.71 -1.78
C ALA A 10 3.73 -14.99 -2.28
N GLN A 11 2.71 -14.74 -1.44
CA GLN A 11 1.30 -15.04 -1.76
C GLN A 11 0.60 -13.95 -2.56
N GLY A 12 1.23 -12.78 -2.69
CA GLY A 12 0.66 -11.63 -3.38
C GLY A 12 1.12 -11.48 -4.82
N ASN A 13 1.38 -10.24 -5.18
CA ASN A 13 1.99 -9.92 -6.45
C ASN A 13 3.39 -9.32 -6.29
N PRO A 14 4.39 -10.17 -6.04
CA PRO A 14 5.75 -9.73 -5.79
C PRO A 14 6.37 -9.04 -7.03
N ALA A 15 5.95 -9.40 -8.25
CA ALA A 15 6.49 -8.83 -9.48
C ALA A 15 6.07 -7.37 -9.71
N ALA A 16 4.78 -7.03 -9.65
CA ALA A 16 4.37 -5.63 -9.84
C ALA A 16 4.78 -4.74 -8.67
N VAL A 17 4.87 -5.29 -7.45
CA VAL A 17 5.42 -4.54 -6.31
C VAL A 17 6.88 -4.19 -6.57
N CYS A 18 7.66 -5.12 -7.12
CA CYS A 18 9.03 -4.86 -7.54
C CYS A 18 9.09 -3.73 -8.58
N ASP A 19 8.31 -3.84 -9.65
CA ASP A 19 8.28 -2.83 -10.73
C ASP A 19 7.84 -1.46 -10.23
N GLY A 20 6.79 -1.40 -9.40
CA GLY A 20 6.31 -0.17 -8.79
C GLY A 20 7.34 0.45 -7.85
N ALA A 21 8.09 -0.36 -7.11
CA ALA A 21 9.14 0.11 -6.22
C ALA A 21 10.38 0.59 -6.98
N ILE A 22 10.77 -0.09 -8.06
CA ILE A 22 11.85 0.35 -8.95
C ILE A 22 11.49 1.69 -9.57
N TRP A 23 10.27 1.83 -10.10
CA TRP A 23 9.79 3.10 -10.64
C TRP A 23 9.82 4.21 -9.59
N ALA A 24 9.29 3.97 -8.40
CA ALA A 24 9.24 4.96 -7.34
C ALA A 24 10.66 5.36 -6.85
N ALA A 25 11.57 4.39 -6.71
CA ALA A 25 12.96 4.65 -6.33
C ALA A 25 13.68 5.52 -7.35
N LYS A 26 13.53 5.21 -8.65
CA LYS A 26 14.07 6.05 -9.75
C LYS A 26 13.47 7.44 -9.76
N ALA A 27 12.14 7.55 -9.64
CA ALA A 27 11.45 8.83 -9.65
C ALA A 27 11.86 9.73 -8.46
N LEU A 28 12.15 9.13 -7.30
CA LEU A 28 12.58 9.84 -6.10
C LEU A 28 14.10 10.10 -6.03
N GLY A 29 14.90 9.41 -6.85
CA GLY A 29 16.36 9.35 -6.70
C GLY A 29 16.74 8.72 -5.36
N ALA A 30 16.09 7.63 -4.98
CA ALA A 30 16.17 6.99 -3.67
C ALA A 30 16.84 5.60 -3.75
N SER A 31 17.43 5.15 -2.64
CA SER A 31 17.77 3.74 -2.46
C SER A 31 16.50 2.90 -2.38
N LEU A 32 16.63 1.59 -2.63
CA LEU A 32 15.52 0.65 -2.58
C LEU A 32 15.81 -0.46 -1.56
N THR A 33 14.89 -0.70 -0.65
CA THR A 33 14.95 -1.81 0.30
C THR A 33 13.78 -2.75 0.07
N PHE A 34 14.04 -4.02 -0.22
CA PHE A 34 13.00 -5.05 -0.21
C PHE A 34 12.89 -5.66 1.19
N LEU A 35 11.68 -5.65 1.76
CA LEU A 35 11.36 -6.21 3.06
C LEU A 35 10.45 -7.43 2.87
N HIS A 36 10.85 -8.57 3.43
CA HIS A 36 10.00 -9.74 3.58
C HIS A 36 9.87 -10.07 5.07
N VAL A 37 8.63 -10.26 5.55
CA VAL A 37 8.36 -10.57 6.95
C VAL A 37 7.75 -11.95 7.04
N LEU A 38 8.42 -12.84 7.78
CA LEU A 38 7.92 -14.16 8.10
C LEU A 38 7.00 -14.04 9.31
N ASP A 39 5.70 -14.23 9.07
CA ASP A 39 4.70 -14.22 10.12
C ASP A 39 4.95 -15.37 11.11
N ARG A 40 4.69 -15.10 12.40
CA ARG A 40 4.77 -16.07 13.48
C ARG A 40 3.57 -17.00 13.56
N HIS A 41 2.57 -16.82 12.71
CA HIS A 41 1.35 -17.62 12.70
C HIS A 41 1.35 -18.62 11.54
N PRO A 42 2.01 -19.78 11.64
CA PRO A 42 1.47 -20.94 10.98
C PRO A 42 0.07 -21.13 11.58
N GLU A 43 -0.93 -21.12 10.72
CA GLU A 43 -2.36 -21.33 11.00
C GLU A 43 -2.59 -22.03 12.34
N LYS A 44 -3.34 -21.38 13.25
CA LYS A 44 -3.79 -21.94 14.53
C LYS A 44 -3.99 -23.44 14.36
N ALA A 45 -3.07 -24.24 14.91
CA ALA A 45 -3.22 -25.68 14.90
C ALA A 45 -4.66 -25.96 15.33
N PRO A 46 -5.44 -26.76 14.57
CA PRO A 46 -6.81 -27.03 14.94
C PRO A 46 -6.78 -27.51 16.40
N GLN A 47 -7.35 -26.72 17.30
CA GLN A 47 -7.56 -27.10 18.68
C GLN A 47 -8.64 -28.17 18.69
N SER A 48 -8.29 -29.36 18.22
CA SER A 48 -9.04 -30.56 18.56
C SER A 48 -8.72 -30.85 20.02
N ASP A 49 -9.69 -30.60 20.87
CA ASP A 49 -9.65 -30.95 22.28
C ASP A 49 -9.58 -32.47 22.40
N PHE A 50 -8.37 -32.99 22.62
CA PHE A 50 -8.11 -34.41 22.84
C PHE A 50 -8.08 -34.78 24.32
N SER A 51 -8.54 -33.89 25.21
CA SER A 51 -8.56 -34.17 26.65
C SER A 51 -9.43 -35.40 26.92
N GLY A 52 -8.78 -36.49 27.36
CA GLY A 52 -9.44 -37.74 27.76
C GLY A 52 -9.31 -38.94 26.81
N GLN A 53 -8.70 -38.82 25.62
CA GLN A 53 -8.57 -39.94 24.67
C GLN A 53 -7.13 -40.38 24.35
N ILE A 54 -6.12 -39.62 24.79
CA ILE A 54 -4.73 -39.86 24.41
C ILE A 54 -3.91 -40.26 25.64
N GLY A 55 -3.29 -41.45 25.61
CA GLY A 55 -2.40 -41.93 26.67
C GLY A 55 -1.21 -40.97 26.86
N LEU A 56 -0.71 -40.86 28.09
CA LEU A 56 0.26 -39.85 28.55
C LEU A 56 1.54 -39.71 27.69
N GLY A 57 1.92 -40.70 26.87
CA GLY A 57 3.08 -40.61 25.95
C GLY A 57 2.74 -40.24 24.49
N ALA A 58 1.48 -40.38 24.06
CA ALA A 58 1.08 -40.07 22.67
C ALA A 58 0.92 -38.56 22.46
N GLN A 59 0.59 -37.79 23.51
CA GLN A 59 0.56 -36.33 23.46
C GLN A 59 1.96 -35.73 23.37
N GLU A 60 2.92 -36.25 24.13
CA GLU A 60 4.34 -35.82 24.06
C GLU A 60 4.96 -36.13 22.69
N GLY A 61 4.70 -37.32 22.14
CA GLY A 61 5.12 -37.70 20.79
C GLY A 61 4.55 -36.77 19.72
N LEU A 62 3.25 -36.46 19.78
CA LEU A 62 2.61 -35.54 18.83
C LEU A 62 3.15 -34.11 18.94
N LEU A 63 3.38 -33.60 20.16
CA LEU A 63 3.97 -32.27 20.36
C LEU A 63 5.40 -32.20 19.81
N SER A 64 6.20 -33.25 19.99
CA SER A 64 7.54 -33.34 19.40
C SER A 64 7.49 -33.36 17.87
N GLU A 65 6.56 -34.12 17.29
CA GLU A 65 6.38 -34.19 15.84
C GLU A 65 5.93 -32.85 15.25
N LEU A 66 4.99 -32.16 15.90
CA LEU A 66 4.55 -30.81 15.53
C LEU A 66 5.70 -29.81 15.60
N ALA A 67 6.50 -29.85 16.68
CA ALA A 67 7.66 -28.97 16.83
C ALA A 67 8.73 -29.21 15.74
N GLU A 68 8.98 -30.47 15.37
CA GLU A 68 9.86 -30.80 14.25
C GLU A 68 9.31 -30.29 12.91
N LEU A 69 8.01 -30.46 12.66
CA LEU A 69 7.37 -29.98 11.45
C LEU A 69 7.44 -28.45 11.35
N ASP A 70 7.18 -27.73 12.44
CA ASP A 70 7.28 -26.27 12.48
C ASP A 70 8.72 -25.79 12.27
N ALA A 71 9.72 -26.48 12.84
CA ALA A 71 11.11 -26.17 12.60
C ALA A 71 11.49 -26.34 11.11
N ARG A 72 11.07 -27.44 10.47
CA ARG A 72 11.31 -27.68 9.04
C ARG A 72 10.59 -26.65 8.16
N ARG A 73 9.34 -26.30 8.49
CA ARG A 73 8.57 -25.25 7.81
C ARG A 73 9.25 -23.89 7.92
N SER A 74 9.75 -23.54 9.10
CA SER A 74 10.44 -22.27 9.35
C SER A 74 11.70 -22.14 8.50
N VAL A 75 12.53 -23.19 8.43
CA VAL A 75 13.73 -23.23 7.58
C VAL A 75 13.38 -23.06 6.10
N LEU A 76 12.35 -23.75 5.62
CA LEU A 76 11.89 -23.63 4.23
C LEU A 76 11.34 -22.24 3.92
N ALA A 77 10.53 -21.66 4.81
CA ALA A 77 9.99 -20.31 4.65
C ALA A 77 11.11 -19.26 4.65
N GLN A 78 12.14 -19.43 5.49
CA GLN A 78 13.31 -18.57 5.49
C GLN A 78 14.07 -18.60 4.18
N GLU A 79 14.30 -19.79 3.63
CA GLU A 79 15.02 -19.95 2.38
C GLU A 79 14.21 -19.42 1.18
N GLN A 80 12.90 -19.68 1.14
CA GLN A 80 11.99 -19.11 0.15
C GLN A 80 11.98 -17.57 0.19
N GLY A 81 11.84 -16.99 1.37
CA GLY A 81 11.89 -15.54 1.56
C GLY A 81 13.20 -14.93 1.04
N ARG A 82 14.33 -15.58 1.33
CA ARG A 82 15.65 -15.15 0.86
C ARG A 82 15.76 -15.19 -0.66
N GLN A 83 15.27 -16.27 -1.29
CA GLN A 83 15.28 -16.41 -2.75
C GLN A 83 14.42 -15.35 -3.44
N ILE A 84 13.23 -15.05 -2.90
CA ILE A 84 12.36 -13.99 -3.41
C ILE A 84 13.08 -12.65 -3.35
N LEU A 85 13.62 -12.29 -2.17
CA LEU A 85 14.34 -11.04 -1.97
C LEU A 85 15.53 -10.89 -2.92
N GLU A 86 16.30 -11.95 -3.10
CA GLU A 86 17.45 -11.96 -3.99
C GLU A 86 17.04 -11.78 -5.47
N GLY A 87 15.97 -12.44 -5.91
CA GLY A 87 15.39 -12.22 -7.24
C GLY A 87 14.97 -10.77 -7.48
N MET A 88 14.35 -10.13 -6.47
CA MET A 88 13.99 -8.71 -6.54
C MET A 88 15.20 -7.79 -6.59
N ARG A 89 16.23 -8.09 -5.80
CA ARG A 89 17.49 -7.35 -5.82
C ARG A 89 18.13 -7.39 -7.20
N GLN A 90 18.20 -8.58 -7.80
CA GLN A 90 18.75 -8.77 -9.15
C GLN A 90 17.97 -7.99 -10.20
N ARG A 91 16.64 -8.08 -10.19
CA ARG A 91 15.78 -7.32 -11.10
C ARG A 91 15.95 -5.81 -10.96
N ALA A 92 15.92 -5.30 -9.74
CA ALA A 92 16.09 -3.86 -9.49
C ALA A 92 17.48 -3.35 -9.89
N THR A 93 18.53 -4.15 -9.67
CA THR A 93 19.89 -3.80 -10.08
C THR A 93 20.01 -3.81 -11.60
N ALA A 94 19.43 -4.81 -12.28
CA ALA A 94 19.42 -4.90 -13.74
C ALA A 94 18.68 -3.71 -14.38
N ASP A 95 17.62 -3.23 -13.73
CA ASP A 95 16.89 -2.04 -14.14
C ASP A 95 17.62 -0.73 -13.79
N GLY A 96 18.80 -0.77 -13.17
CA GLY A 96 19.65 0.40 -12.94
C GLY A 96 19.40 1.13 -11.63
N VAL A 97 18.80 0.50 -10.62
CA VAL A 97 18.79 1.02 -9.24
C VAL A 97 20.17 0.77 -8.62
N SER A 98 20.87 1.83 -8.21
CA SER A 98 22.26 1.75 -7.75
C SER A 98 22.43 1.15 -6.35
N GLU A 99 21.49 1.41 -5.45
CA GLU A 99 21.55 0.95 -4.06
C GLU A 99 20.31 0.12 -3.74
N VAL A 100 20.48 -1.20 -3.73
CA VAL A 100 19.40 -2.15 -3.42
C VAL A 100 19.78 -3.00 -2.21
N GLN A 101 18.97 -2.90 -1.16
CA GLN A 101 19.09 -3.68 0.07
C GLN A 101 17.97 -4.72 0.15
N ILE A 102 18.24 -5.82 0.85
CA ILE A 102 17.24 -6.83 1.20
C ILE A 102 17.20 -6.98 2.71
N ARG A 103 15.99 -7.09 3.28
CA ARG A 103 15.77 -7.33 4.71
C ARG A 103 14.73 -8.42 4.89
N GLN A 104 15.08 -9.45 5.66
CA GLN A 104 14.17 -10.50 6.08
C GLN A 104 13.97 -10.39 7.59
N ARG A 105 12.73 -10.29 8.04
CA ARG A 105 12.38 -10.16 9.46
C ARG A 105 11.42 -11.25 9.89
N HIS A 106 11.37 -11.51 11.19
CA HIS A 106 10.38 -12.39 11.82
C HIS A 106 9.46 -11.56 12.71
N GLY A 107 8.16 -11.81 12.66
CA GLY A 107 7.16 -11.08 13.45
C GLY A 107 6.02 -10.55 12.60
N GLU A 108 5.38 -9.48 13.06
CA GLU A 108 4.29 -8.87 12.30
C GLU A 108 4.81 -7.83 11.30
N LEU A 109 4.16 -7.75 10.14
CA LEU A 109 4.51 -6.78 9.10
C LEU A 109 4.40 -5.34 9.60
N VAL A 110 3.33 -5.02 10.33
CA VAL A 110 3.05 -3.67 10.81
C VAL A 110 4.14 -3.18 11.77
N GLU A 111 4.53 -4.03 12.72
CA GLU A 111 5.63 -3.73 13.64
C GLU A 111 6.95 -3.52 12.89
N SER A 112 7.25 -4.41 11.94
CA SER A 112 8.45 -4.32 11.11
C SER A 112 8.51 -3.02 10.28
N VAL A 113 7.38 -2.56 9.76
CA VAL A 113 7.31 -1.29 9.00
C VAL A 113 7.51 -0.10 9.93
N VAL A 114 6.89 -0.09 11.11
CA VAL A 114 7.04 0.98 12.10
C VAL A 114 8.48 1.08 12.60
N ASP A 115 9.12 -0.06 12.90
CA ASP A 115 10.52 -0.09 13.33
C ASP A 115 11.48 0.51 12.30
N LEU A 116 11.16 0.39 11.01
CA LEU A 116 11.99 0.88 9.91
C LEU A 116 11.57 2.26 9.41
N GLU A 117 10.51 2.85 9.97
CA GLU A 117 9.87 4.06 9.47
C GLU A 117 10.85 5.23 9.34
N ALA A 118 11.74 5.41 10.31
CA ALA A 118 12.70 6.51 10.34
C ALA A 118 13.65 6.51 9.13
N GLU A 119 13.94 5.33 8.59
CA GLU A 119 14.81 5.13 7.43
C GLU A 119 14.05 5.30 6.10
N VAL A 120 12.72 5.33 6.11
CA VAL A 120 11.86 5.21 4.92
C VAL A 120 11.21 6.54 4.52
N THR A 121 11.14 6.78 3.22
CA THR A 121 10.45 7.93 2.61
C THR A 121 9.13 7.54 1.96
N LEU A 122 9.03 6.32 1.43
CA LEU A 122 7.84 5.77 0.80
C LEU A 122 7.81 4.26 1.02
N THR A 123 6.67 3.73 1.44
CA THR A 123 6.42 2.29 1.54
C THR A 123 5.60 1.84 0.33
N VAL A 124 6.04 0.81 -0.37
CA VAL A 124 5.33 0.19 -1.51
C VAL A 124 4.84 -1.18 -1.08
N MET A 125 3.57 -1.49 -1.32
CA MET A 125 2.99 -2.78 -0.96
C MET A 125 2.04 -3.28 -2.04
N GLY A 126 1.97 -4.60 -2.18
CA GLY A 126 0.97 -5.26 -3.00
C GLY A 126 -0.37 -5.28 -2.29
N ARG A 127 -1.43 -5.18 -3.07
CA ARG A 127 -2.78 -5.48 -2.59
C ARG A 127 -3.02 -6.97 -2.70
N HIS A 128 -3.27 -7.65 -1.58
CA HIS A 128 -3.76 -9.02 -1.61
C HIS A 128 -5.27 -9.02 -1.76
N ASP A 129 -5.73 -9.60 -2.87
CA ASP A 129 -7.14 -9.89 -3.10
C ASP A 129 -7.41 -11.35 -2.74
N HIS A 130 -7.95 -11.61 -1.56
CA HIS A 130 -8.51 -12.93 -1.28
C HIS A 130 -9.92 -12.99 -1.86
N ALA A 131 -10.14 -13.87 -2.84
CA ALA A 131 -11.47 -14.23 -3.27
C ALA A 131 -12.10 -15.13 -2.20
N THR A 132 -13.13 -14.65 -1.51
CA THR A 132 -13.97 -15.47 -0.64
C THR A 132 -15.33 -15.69 -1.30
N VAL A 133 -16.09 -16.67 -0.81
CA VAL A 133 -17.45 -17.00 -1.26
C VAL A 133 -18.42 -15.78 -1.12
N ALA A 134 -18.04 -14.75 -0.35
CA ALA A 134 -18.81 -13.52 -0.13
C ALA A 134 -18.28 -12.28 -0.88
N GLY A 135 -17.23 -12.41 -1.72
CA GLY A 135 -16.63 -11.31 -2.48
C GLY A 135 -15.10 -11.24 -2.37
N ARG A 136 -14.48 -10.18 -2.89
CA ARG A 136 -13.04 -9.91 -2.70
C ARG A 136 -12.84 -9.12 -1.40
N HIS A 137 -12.06 -9.65 -0.46
CA HIS A 137 -11.60 -8.87 0.69
C HIS A 137 -10.18 -8.36 0.45
N LEU A 138 -9.98 -7.08 0.74
CA LEU A 138 -8.65 -6.50 0.90
C LEU A 138 -8.05 -7.12 2.16
N ASP A 139 -6.90 -7.75 2.03
CA ASP A 139 -6.10 -8.12 3.19
C ASP A 139 -5.81 -6.89 4.05
N HIS A 140 -6.09 -7.02 5.35
CA HIS A 140 -6.00 -5.94 6.31
C HIS A 140 -4.58 -5.38 6.47
N HIS A 141 -3.54 -6.05 5.94
CA HIS A 141 -2.16 -5.59 6.00
C HIS A 141 -1.95 -4.18 5.42
N VAL A 142 -2.49 -3.87 4.22
CA VAL A 142 -2.29 -2.54 3.61
C VAL A 142 -2.93 -1.43 4.45
N GLU A 143 -4.17 -1.65 4.88
CA GLU A 143 -4.89 -0.70 5.74
C GLU A 143 -4.19 -0.53 7.10
N ARG A 144 -3.78 -1.63 7.75
CA ARG A 144 -3.09 -1.58 9.04
C ARG A 144 -1.79 -0.80 8.93
N VAL A 145 -1.00 -1.00 7.87
CA VAL A 145 0.24 -0.25 7.64
C VAL A 145 -0.06 1.25 7.44
N ILE A 146 -1.00 1.62 6.55
CA ILE A 146 -1.40 3.04 6.34
C ILE A 146 -1.84 3.72 7.65
N ARG A 147 -2.45 2.96 8.57
CA ARG A 147 -2.86 3.49 9.87
C ARG A 147 -1.71 3.66 10.86
N SER A 148 -0.66 2.87 10.72
CA SER A 148 0.46 2.81 11.67
C SER A 148 1.68 3.63 11.27
N THR A 149 1.87 3.94 9.97
CA THR A 149 2.97 4.81 9.51
C THR A 149 2.49 6.22 9.18
N ALA A 150 3.32 7.22 9.48
CA ALA A 150 3.23 8.59 9.01
C ALA A 150 3.83 8.78 7.60
N LYS A 151 4.53 7.77 7.05
CA LYS A 151 5.12 7.86 5.71
C LYS A 151 4.08 7.55 4.63
N PRO A 152 4.21 8.15 3.43
CA PRO A 152 3.43 7.78 2.27
C PRO A 152 3.44 6.27 2.00
N VAL A 153 2.29 5.75 1.56
CA VAL A 153 2.14 4.34 1.18
C VAL A 153 1.61 4.24 -0.25
N LEU A 154 2.32 3.55 -1.14
CA LEU A 154 1.89 3.22 -2.49
C LEU A 154 1.37 1.78 -2.53
N SER A 155 0.07 1.61 -2.72
CA SER A 155 -0.58 0.31 -2.89
C SER A 155 -0.65 -0.07 -4.38
N ILE A 156 -0.21 -1.28 -4.72
CA ILE A 156 -0.21 -1.82 -6.09
C ILE A 156 -1.35 -2.85 -6.24
N PRO A 157 -2.40 -2.57 -7.03
CA PRO A 157 -3.60 -3.40 -7.02
C PRO A 157 -3.58 -4.64 -7.94
N GLY A 158 -2.88 -4.58 -9.06
CA GLY A 158 -2.95 -5.59 -10.12
C GLY A 158 -1.82 -6.61 -10.07
N GLN A 159 -1.84 -7.58 -10.99
CA GLN A 159 -0.73 -8.54 -11.24
C GLN A 159 0.43 -7.93 -12.03
N THR A 160 0.17 -6.81 -12.73
CA THR A 160 1.16 -6.06 -13.50
C THR A 160 1.24 -4.63 -12.97
N PHE A 161 2.39 -3.99 -13.21
CA PHE A 161 2.58 -2.57 -12.94
C PHE A 161 2.79 -1.84 -14.26
N GLU A 162 1.99 -0.79 -14.49
CA GLU A 162 2.20 0.15 -15.57
C GLU A 162 2.69 1.47 -14.99
N THR A 163 3.73 2.04 -15.58
CA THR A 163 4.27 3.32 -15.14
C THR A 163 3.23 4.42 -15.36
N PRO A 164 2.75 5.10 -14.31
CA PRO A 164 1.74 6.14 -14.47
C PRO A 164 2.32 7.34 -15.22
N ARG A 165 1.53 7.89 -16.13
CA ARG A 165 1.83 9.17 -16.84
C ARG A 165 1.02 10.34 -16.31
N SER A 166 -0.02 10.03 -15.54
CA SER A 166 -0.97 10.97 -14.95
C SER A 166 -1.46 10.41 -13.62
N PHE A 167 -1.96 11.30 -12.77
CA PHE A 167 -2.60 10.92 -11.52
C PHE A 167 -3.85 11.76 -11.25
N ALA A 168 -4.84 11.14 -10.60
CA ALA A 168 -5.94 11.84 -9.98
C ALA A 168 -5.56 12.23 -8.55
N LEU A 169 -5.82 13.48 -8.16
CA LEU A 169 -5.71 13.94 -6.79
C LEU A 169 -7.11 14.06 -6.20
N ALA A 170 -7.49 13.15 -5.31
CA ALA A 170 -8.79 13.21 -4.65
C ALA A 170 -8.82 14.39 -3.66
N PHE A 171 -9.76 15.30 -3.83
CA PHE A 171 -9.85 16.53 -3.03
C PHE A 171 -11.29 16.77 -2.60
N ASP A 172 -11.50 16.93 -1.30
CA ASP A 172 -12.79 17.15 -0.65
C ASP A 172 -12.84 18.44 0.19
N GLY A 173 -11.81 19.29 0.09
CA GLY A 173 -11.68 20.52 0.88
C GLY A 173 -11.37 20.30 2.37
N SER A 174 -11.23 19.05 2.82
CA SER A 174 -10.89 18.74 4.22
C SER A 174 -9.47 19.18 4.58
N ASP A 175 -9.17 19.29 5.87
CA ASP A 175 -7.82 19.60 6.36
C ASP A 175 -6.79 18.56 5.90
N THR A 176 -7.19 17.30 5.74
CA THR A 176 -6.32 16.26 5.19
C THR A 176 -6.06 16.50 3.70
N ALA A 177 -7.07 16.84 2.91
CA ALA A 177 -6.89 17.16 1.51
C ALA A 177 -5.99 18.40 1.31
N ARG A 178 -6.12 19.44 2.16
CA ARG A 178 -5.24 20.62 2.13
C ARG A 178 -3.78 20.29 2.49
N ARG A 179 -3.56 19.48 3.53
CA ARG A 179 -2.20 19.03 3.91
C ARG A 179 -1.57 18.21 2.79
N MET A 180 -2.34 17.29 2.21
CA MET A 180 -1.91 16.48 1.06
C MET A 180 -1.63 17.34 -0.17
N LEU A 181 -2.44 18.36 -0.47
CA LEU A 181 -2.16 19.32 -1.54
C LEU A 181 -0.80 20.01 -1.35
N GLY A 182 -0.47 20.40 -0.12
CA GLY A 182 0.84 20.95 0.23
C GLY A 182 2.00 19.96 -0.01
N GLN A 183 1.84 18.69 0.40
CA GLN A 183 2.83 17.63 0.17
C GLN A 183 3.02 17.33 -1.33
N VAL A 184 1.92 17.23 -2.09
CA VAL A 184 1.97 17.02 -3.54
C VAL A 184 2.66 18.19 -4.22
N GLY A 185 2.33 19.41 -3.83
CA GLY A 185 2.94 20.64 -4.34
C GLY A 185 4.46 20.71 -4.23
N GLN A 186 5.03 20.05 -3.22
CA GLN A 186 6.48 19.98 -2.98
C GLN A 186 7.13 18.72 -3.61
N SER A 187 6.32 17.81 -4.15
CA SER A 187 6.78 16.52 -4.67
C SER A 187 7.27 16.63 -6.12
N VAL A 188 8.59 16.77 -6.28
CA VAL A 188 9.25 16.89 -7.59
C VAL A 188 8.91 15.74 -8.54
N TRP A 189 8.80 14.52 -8.02
CA TRP A 189 8.52 13.33 -8.83
C TRP A 189 7.08 13.27 -9.33
N LEU A 190 6.11 13.77 -8.56
CA LEU A 190 4.71 13.88 -9.00
C LEU A 190 4.54 14.99 -10.04
N LYS A 191 5.37 16.03 -9.99
CA LYS A 191 5.34 17.14 -10.96
C LYS A 191 5.65 16.70 -12.40
N ALA A 192 6.32 15.55 -12.58
CA ALA A 192 6.57 14.96 -13.89
C ALA A 192 5.30 14.32 -14.51
N LEU A 193 4.21 14.22 -13.76
CA LEU A 193 2.96 13.58 -14.17
C LEU A 193 1.86 14.63 -14.37
N ALA A 194 0.95 14.38 -15.32
CA ALA A 194 -0.25 15.22 -15.46
C ALA A 194 -1.19 15.01 -14.26
N CYS A 195 -1.62 16.09 -13.61
CA CYS A 195 -2.49 16.04 -12.44
C CYS A 195 -3.93 16.38 -12.84
N THR A 196 -4.88 15.55 -12.40
CA THR A 196 -6.31 15.89 -12.42
C THR A 196 -6.81 16.00 -11.00
N LEU A 197 -7.21 17.20 -10.56
CA LEU A 197 -7.85 17.40 -9.27
C LEU A 197 -9.30 16.91 -9.37
N VAL A 198 -9.67 15.91 -8.55
CA VAL A 198 -10.99 15.27 -8.61
C VAL A 198 -11.77 15.53 -7.32
N PHE A 199 -12.92 16.16 -7.46
CA PHE A 199 -13.92 16.28 -6.40
C PHE A 199 -15.13 15.41 -6.74
N VAL A 200 -15.67 14.73 -5.73
CA VAL A 200 -16.90 13.94 -5.87
C VAL A 200 -17.93 14.46 -4.88
N GLY A 201 -19.02 15.00 -5.40
CA GLY A 201 -20.08 15.59 -4.60
C GLY A 201 -20.80 16.70 -5.34
N SER A 202 -21.76 17.32 -4.65
CA SER A 202 -22.44 18.51 -5.17
C SER A 202 -21.52 19.71 -5.13
N LEU A 203 -21.34 20.36 -6.27
CA LEU A 203 -20.51 21.56 -6.40
C LEU A 203 -21.30 22.80 -5.99
N ASP A 204 -20.89 23.45 -4.91
CA ASP A 204 -21.38 24.76 -4.52
C ASP A 204 -20.29 25.84 -4.74
N ALA A 205 -20.65 27.10 -4.51
CA ALA A 205 -19.72 28.23 -4.70
C ALA A 205 -18.49 28.17 -3.78
N ALA A 206 -18.63 27.60 -2.57
CA ALA A 206 -17.53 27.47 -1.63
C ALA A 206 -16.53 26.41 -2.12
N MET A 207 -17.01 25.23 -2.52
CA MET A 207 -16.18 24.16 -3.05
C MET A 207 -15.53 24.54 -4.38
N GLN A 208 -16.24 25.29 -5.25
CA GLN A 208 -15.65 25.82 -6.47
C GLN A 208 -14.45 26.73 -6.16
N ALA A 209 -14.59 27.64 -5.20
CA ALA A 209 -13.49 28.51 -4.79
C ALA A 209 -12.30 27.71 -4.19
N GLU A 210 -12.58 26.65 -3.44
CA GLU A 210 -11.55 25.73 -2.91
C GLU A 210 -10.79 25.00 -4.02
N LEU A 211 -11.50 24.48 -5.03
CA LEU A 211 -10.90 23.81 -6.18
C LEU A 211 -10.06 24.78 -7.02
N ASP A 212 -10.53 26.00 -7.22
CA ASP A 212 -9.79 27.03 -7.94
C ASP A 212 -8.53 27.44 -7.19
N ALA A 213 -8.60 27.63 -5.88
CA ALA A 213 -7.45 27.92 -5.04
C ALA A 213 -6.42 26.77 -5.05
N ALA A 214 -6.89 25.53 -4.91
CA ALA A 214 -6.03 24.35 -4.94
C ALA A 214 -5.33 24.18 -6.30
N THR A 215 -6.07 24.42 -7.38
CA THR A 215 -5.55 24.37 -8.75
C THR A 215 -4.52 25.47 -8.99
N ALA A 216 -4.80 26.71 -8.55
CA ALA A 216 -3.87 27.82 -8.66
C ALA A 216 -2.58 27.55 -7.87
N GLN A 217 -2.68 26.99 -6.66
CA GLN A 217 -1.53 26.60 -5.85
C GLN A 217 -0.62 25.61 -6.59
N LEU A 218 -1.20 24.50 -7.08
CA LEU A 218 -0.43 23.48 -7.80
C LEU A 218 0.17 24.01 -9.11
N ARG A 219 -0.56 24.85 -9.86
CA ARG A 219 -0.04 25.52 -11.06
C ARG A 219 1.14 26.44 -10.74
N THR A 220 1.08 27.19 -9.64
CA THR A 220 2.19 28.03 -9.17
C THR A 220 3.41 27.18 -8.81
N GLN A 221 3.19 25.97 -8.33
CA GLN A 221 4.24 24.97 -8.07
C GLN A 221 4.71 24.24 -9.35
N GLY A 222 4.13 24.58 -10.50
CA GLY A 222 4.51 24.12 -11.84
C GLY A 222 3.87 22.81 -12.29
N PHE A 223 2.76 22.41 -11.69
CA PHE A 223 1.98 21.26 -12.16
C PHE A 223 1.08 21.67 -13.34
N THR A 224 0.88 20.73 -14.27
CA THR A 224 -0.23 20.81 -15.23
C THR A 224 -1.46 20.19 -14.58
N VAL A 225 -2.47 21.02 -14.30
CA VAL A 225 -3.63 20.63 -13.50
C VAL A 225 -4.93 20.82 -14.26
N GLY A 226 -5.65 19.72 -14.47
CA GLY A 226 -7.06 19.70 -14.85
C GLY A 226 -7.97 19.55 -13.62
N ILE A 227 -9.26 19.84 -13.78
CA ILE A 227 -10.29 19.66 -12.73
C ILE A 227 -11.35 18.70 -13.26
N ALA A 228 -11.78 17.77 -12.42
CA ALA A 228 -12.94 16.93 -12.66
C ALA A 228 -13.88 16.98 -11.45
N VAL A 229 -15.16 17.25 -11.72
CA VAL A 229 -16.23 17.21 -10.72
C VAL A 229 -17.15 16.05 -11.09
N LEU A 230 -17.32 15.13 -10.16
CA LEU A 230 -18.13 13.92 -10.35
C LEU A 230 -19.29 13.92 -9.36
N GLU A 231 -20.43 13.38 -9.77
CA GLU A 231 -21.58 13.19 -8.91
C GLU A 231 -21.80 11.70 -8.62
N GLY A 232 -22.20 11.39 -7.38
CA GLY A 232 -22.51 10.03 -6.94
C GLY A 232 -21.60 9.53 -5.83
N SER A 233 -21.57 8.21 -5.64
CA SER A 233 -20.79 7.58 -4.56
C SER A 233 -19.32 7.41 -4.99
N VAL A 234 -18.41 7.96 -4.18
CA VAL A 234 -16.96 8.05 -4.44
C VAL A 234 -16.38 6.71 -4.88
N GLU A 235 -16.71 5.64 -4.15
CA GLU A 235 -16.19 4.29 -4.38
C GLU A 235 -16.65 3.66 -5.70
N ARG A 236 -17.66 4.23 -6.37
CA ARG A 236 -18.13 3.81 -7.69
C ARG A 236 -17.62 4.71 -8.80
N VAL A 237 -17.82 6.02 -8.64
CA VAL A 237 -17.61 6.97 -9.74
C VAL A 237 -16.14 7.31 -9.95
N LEU A 238 -15.34 7.34 -8.87
CA LEU A 238 -13.92 7.65 -8.99
C LEU A 238 -13.15 6.54 -9.73
N PRO A 239 -13.27 5.23 -9.39
CA PRO A 239 -12.62 4.18 -10.18
C PRO A 239 -13.06 4.14 -11.65
N GLN A 240 -14.36 4.39 -11.92
CA GLN A 240 -14.87 4.49 -13.29
C GLN A 240 -14.22 5.64 -14.05
N HIS A 241 -14.11 6.81 -13.42
CA HIS A 241 -13.46 7.97 -14.01
C HIS A 241 -11.97 7.75 -14.27
N LEU A 242 -11.25 7.12 -13.32
CA LEU A 242 -9.84 6.75 -13.50
C LEU A 242 -9.64 5.90 -14.75
N SER A 243 -10.48 4.87 -14.92
CA SER A 243 -10.46 4.00 -16.10
C SER A 243 -10.82 4.75 -17.38
N ALA A 244 -11.93 5.50 -17.37
CA ALA A 244 -12.45 6.22 -18.54
C ALA A 244 -11.49 7.30 -19.07
N GLN A 245 -10.74 7.95 -18.18
CA GLN A 245 -9.77 9.00 -18.54
C GLN A 245 -8.33 8.49 -18.66
N GLY A 246 -8.10 7.18 -18.43
CA GLY A 246 -6.75 6.60 -18.45
C GLY A 246 -5.81 7.22 -17.40
N LEU A 247 -6.33 7.58 -16.23
CA LEU A 247 -5.53 8.12 -15.13
C LEU A 247 -4.77 6.99 -14.43
N GLY A 248 -3.44 7.01 -14.53
CA GLY A 248 -2.59 5.87 -14.17
C GLY A 248 -2.32 5.68 -12.68
N MET A 249 -2.73 6.63 -11.83
CA MET A 249 -2.53 6.56 -10.37
C MET A 249 -3.58 7.39 -9.64
N LEU A 250 -3.99 6.96 -8.45
CA LEU A 250 -4.81 7.74 -7.54
C LEU A 250 -3.95 8.23 -6.37
N VAL A 251 -3.97 9.52 -6.09
CA VAL A 251 -3.41 10.12 -4.89
C VAL A 251 -4.55 10.56 -3.99
N MET A 252 -4.58 10.07 -2.76
CA MET A 252 -5.61 10.43 -1.80
C MET A 252 -5.07 10.59 -0.38
N GLY A 253 -5.79 11.36 0.42
CA GLY A 253 -5.62 11.37 1.86
C GLY A 253 -6.29 10.15 2.49
N ALA A 254 -5.80 9.72 3.64
CA ALA A 254 -6.48 8.71 4.45
C ALA A 254 -6.59 9.12 5.90
N TYR A 255 -7.65 8.63 6.55
CA TYR A 255 -7.82 8.61 8.01
C TYR A 255 -7.50 9.95 8.71
N GLY A 256 -8.03 11.03 8.14
CA GLY A 256 -7.86 12.40 8.63
C GLY A 256 -8.41 12.66 10.03
N HIS A 257 -7.91 13.73 10.66
CA HIS A 257 -8.31 14.19 12.00
C HIS A 257 -9.68 14.90 12.01
N SER A 258 -10.73 14.24 11.52
CA SER A 258 -12.08 14.59 11.99
C SER A 258 -12.27 13.95 13.37
N ARG A 259 -12.72 14.75 14.34
CA ARG A 259 -12.82 14.50 15.80
C ARG A 259 -13.59 13.25 16.26
N ILE A 260 -13.93 12.32 15.38
CA ILE A 260 -14.51 11.02 15.75
C ILE A 260 -13.44 9.94 15.57
N ARG A 261 -12.71 9.75 16.68
CA ARG A 261 -11.92 8.56 16.93
C ARG A 261 -12.85 7.32 16.94
N GLN A 262 -12.37 6.27 16.28
CA GLN A 262 -12.44 4.88 16.71
C GLN A 262 -13.56 3.93 16.28
N LEU A 263 -14.72 4.30 15.70
CA LEU A 263 -15.74 3.25 15.47
C LEU A 263 -16.49 3.20 14.13
N ILE A 264 -16.55 4.25 13.30
CA ILE A 264 -17.39 4.18 12.08
C ILE A 264 -16.79 5.04 10.94
N VAL A 265 -16.58 4.41 9.76
CA VAL A 265 -16.35 5.01 8.42
C VAL A 265 -14.97 5.61 8.09
N GLY A 266 -14.00 4.72 7.81
CA GLY A 266 -13.00 4.93 6.74
C GLY A 266 -13.43 4.25 5.43
N SER A 267 -14.74 4.15 5.18
CA SER A 267 -15.30 3.25 4.16
C SER A 267 -14.87 3.63 2.74
N SER A 268 -14.81 4.93 2.41
CA SER A 268 -14.44 5.37 1.06
C SER A 268 -12.96 5.09 0.77
N THR A 269 -12.04 5.38 1.70
CA THR A 269 -10.62 5.05 1.55
C THR A 269 -10.42 3.54 1.43
N THR A 270 -10.98 2.74 2.35
CA THR A 270 -10.87 1.27 2.30
C THR A 270 -11.56 0.69 1.06
N ALA A 271 -12.67 1.28 0.61
CA ALA A 271 -13.33 0.87 -0.63
C ALA A 271 -12.49 1.22 -1.85
N LEU A 272 -11.92 2.42 -1.95
CA LEU A 272 -11.05 2.82 -3.06
C LEU A 272 -9.77 1.99 -3.11
N LEU A 273 -9.13 1.72 -1.96
CA LEU A 273 -7.99 0.81 -1.89
C LEU A 273 -8.35 -0.59 -2.41
N ARG A 274 -9.59 -1.04 -2.19
CA ARG A 274 -10.08 -2.33 -2.65
C ARG A 274 -10.55 -2.33 -4.11
N THR A 275 -11.10 -1.24 -4.63
CA THR A 275 -11.74 -1.20 -5.97
C THR A 275 -10.90 -0.51 -7.03
N SER A 276 -9.85 0.23 -6.66
CA SER A 276 -8.96 0.89 -7.62
C SER A 276 -8.24 -0.13 -8.49
N SER A 277 -8.33 0.05 -9.80
CA SER A 277 -7.58 -0.71 -10.80
C SER A 277 -6.16 -0.16 -11.02
N VAL A 278 -5.86 1.02 -10.47
CA VAL A 278 -4.57 1.70 -10.61
C VAL A 278 -3.87 1.87 -9.26
N PRO A 279 -2.53 2.00 -9.24
CA PRO A 279 -1.78 2.27 -8.01
C PRO A 279 -2.39 3.41 -7.19
N VAL A 280 -2.42 3.23 -5.87
CA VAL A 280 -3.00 4.22 -4.95
C VAL A 280 -1.91 4.72 -4.01
N LEU A 281 -1.53 5.98 -4.14
CA LEU A 281 -0.65 6.69 -3.21
C LEU A 281 -1.48 7.32 -2.10
N VAL A 282 -1.24 6.90 -0.87
CA VAL A 282 -1.92 7.39 0.32
C VAL A 282 -1.00 8.28 1.12
N LEU A 283 -1.49 9.49 1.42
CA LEU A 283 -0.80 10.54 2.18
C LEU A 283 -1.54 10.84 3.49
N ARG A 284 -0.81 11.28 4.53
CA ARG A 284 -1.34 11.57 5.89
C ARG A 284 -1.01 12.99 6.37
#